data_AF-A0A352UPR8-F1
#
_entry.id   AF-A0A352UPR8-F1
#
_cell.length_a   1.000
_cell.length_b   1.000
_cell.length_c   1.000
_cell.angle_alpha   90.00
_cell.angle_beta   90.00
_cell.angle_gamma   90.00
#
_symmetry.space_group_name_H-M   'P 1'
#
loop_
_entity.id
_entity.type
_entity.pdbx_description
1 polymer ?
#
loop_
_entity_poly.entity_id
_entity_poly.type
_entity_poly.pdbx_seq_one_letter_code
_entity_poly.pdbx_strand_id
1 'polypeptide(L)'
;MESIIGILAEELNQSQTHVKNVVDLLDEGNTIPFIARYRKEMHGAMDDTALRLLSERLIYLRNLEARREEVRRAIAGQDKLTDALSAQIAAACTLAEVEDLYRPYKQKRRTRATMAREKGLEPLALALLGQDRALPEPAVLAEGYLDAEKGVATVEDALAGASDIIAETVSDSAELRRSLRALMMKGGVLRSAAAKEEDSVYSLYYAFEQPLPRVQGHQVLAVNRGEKEGWLKVSVAADRDAALAAVWRGTVKPGSRASDFVRAAAEDGYDRLLFPSLEREGRGVLT
;
A
#
# COMPACT_ATOMS: atom_id res chain seq x y z
N MET A 1 -10.69 1.96 -20.99
CA MET A 1 -9.40 2.14 -20.32
C MET A 1 -8.52 2.91 -21.27
N GLU A 2 -8.02 4.06 -20.84
CA GLU A 2 -7.17 4.90 -21.69
C GLU A 2 -5.88 4.15 -22.03
N SER A 3 -5.42 4.33 -23.27
CA SER A 3 -4.12 3.79 -23.68
C SER A 3 -3.00 4.52 -22.94
N ILE A 4 -1.84 3.89 -22.79
CA ILE A 4 -0.63 4.53 -22.24
C ILE A 4 -0.34 5.87 -22.94
N ILE A 5 -0.56 5.91 -24.26
CA ILE A 5 -0.39 7.14 -25.06
C ILE A 5 -1.37 8.24 -24.63
N GLY A 6 -2.63 7.90 -24.36
CA GLY A 6 -3.63 8.84 -23.86
C GLY A 6 -3.23 9.45 -22.52
N ILE A 7 -2.83 8.60 -21.57
CA ILE A 7 -2.38 9.02 -20.24
C ILE A 7 -1.17 9.97 -20.35
N LEU A 8 -0.16 9.59 -21.12
CA LEU A 8 1.05 10.40 -21.32
C LEU A 8 0.75 11.75 -22.00
N ALA A 9 -0.18 11.76 -22.96
CA ALA A 9 -0.61 12.98 -23.64
C ALA A 9 -1.26 13.97 -22.67
N GLU A 10 -2.12 13.48 -21.76
CA GLU A 10 -2.73 14.31 -20.72
C GLU A 10 -1.72 14.79 -19.68
N GLU A 11 -0.87 13.90 -19.15
CA GLU A 11 0.15 14.23 -18.14
C GLU A 11 1.15 15.29 -18.64
N LEU A 12 1.55 15.21 -19.91
CA LEU A 12 2.53 16.12 -20.51
C LEU A 12 1.89 17.33 -21.20
N ASN A 13 0.56 17.38 -21.27
CA ASN A 13 -0.19 18.36 -22.06
C ASN A 13 0.30 18.44 -23.53
N GLN A 14 0.36 17.27 -24.17
CA GLN A 14 0.88 17.08 -25.54
C GLN A 14 -0.13 16.32 -26.40
N SER A 15 0.03 16.40 -27.73
CA SER A 15 -0.84 15.62 -28.63
C SER A 15 -0.52 14.13 -28.55
N GLN A 16 -1.56 13.28 -28.61
CA GLN A 16 -1.37 11.81 -28.66
C GLN A 16 -0.51 11.38 -29.84
N THR A 17 -0.59 12.08 -30.98
CA THR A 17 0.25 11.83 -32.16
C THR A 17 1.72 12.03 -31.85
N HIS A 18 2.10 13.15 -31.22
CA HIS A 18 3.50 13.42 -30.89
C HIS A 18 4.02 12.46 -29.81
N VAL A 19 3.22 12.16 -28.80
CA VAL A 19 3.56 11.16 -27.78
C VAL A 19 3.79 9.80 -28.42
N LYS A 20 2.89 9.34 -29.28
CA LYS A 20 3.04 8.07 -30.00
C LYS A 20 4.34 8.02 -30.79
N ASN A 21 4.65 9.07 -31.56
CA ASN A 21 5.88 9.13 -32.34
C ASN A 21 7.13 9.01 -31.46
N VAL A 22 7.15 9.69 -30.30
CA VAL A 22 8.28 9.59 -29.36
C VAL A 22 8.38 8.18 -28.78
N VAL A 23 7.25 7.56 -28.41
CA VAL A 23 7.21 6.17 -27.92
C VAL A 23 7.77 5.21 -28.97
N ASP A 24 7.33 5.31 -30.22
CA ASP A 24 7.82 4.46 -31.31
C ASP A 24 9.34 4.64 -31.51
N LEU A 25 9.84 5.88 -31.50
CA LEU A 25 11.28 6.16 -31.61
C LEU A 25 12.08 5.57 -30.43
N LEU A 26 11.56 5.64 -29.20
CA LEU A 26 12.20 5.03 -28.04
C LEU A 26 12.23 3.51 -28.15
N ASP A 27 11.16 2.89 -28.67
CA ASP A 27 11.07 1.44 -28.88
C ASP A 27 12.01 0.94 -29.98
N GLU A 28 12.27 1.77 -31.00
CA GLU A 28 13.31 1.56 -32.00
C GLU A 28 14.75 1.70 -31.44
N GLY A 29 14.90 2.06 -30.16
CA GLY A 29 16.19 2.20 -29.48
C GLY A 29 16.85 3.56 -29.66
N ASN A 30 16.12 4.57 -30.16
CA ASN A 30 16.65 5.93 -30.26
C ASN A 30 16.82 6.56 -28.87
N THR A 31 17.93 7.28 -28.66
CA THR A 31 18.19 7.98 -27.40
C THR A 31 17.47 9.32 -27.33
N ILE A 32 17.16 9.80 -26.12
CA ILE A 32 16.53 11.12 -25.93
C ILE A 32 17.34 12.25 -26.61
N PRO A 33 18.67 12.36 -26.46
CA PRO A 33 19.44 13.39 -27.16
C PRO A 33 19.35 13.29 -28.69
N PHE A 34 19.20 12.07 -29.23
CA PHE A 34 19.02 11.89 -30.67
C PHE A 34 17.64 12.37 -31.12
N ILE A 35 16.58 11.99 -30.39
CA ILE A 35 15.20 12.39 -30.69
C ILE A 35 15.09 13.93 -30.65
N ALA A 36 15.56 14.56 -29.57
CA ALA A 36 15.50 16.00 -29.39
C ALA A 36 16.23 16.79 -30.49
N ARG A 37 17.35 16.26 -30.99
CA ARG A 37 18.19 16.94 -31.99
C ARG A 37 17.71 16.68 -33.43
N TYR A 38 17.33 15.45 -33.75
CA TYR A 38 17.17 14.99 -35.13
C TYR A 38 15.74 14.56 -35.49
N ARG A 39 14.78 14.63 -34.56
CA ARG A 39 13.37 14.25 -34.78
C ARG A 39 12.39 15.34 -34.34
N LYS A 40 12.79 16.61 -34.44
CA LYS A 40 12.02 17.79 -34.00
C LYS A 40 10.57 17.84 -34.48
N GLU A 41 10.36 17.50 -35.76
CA GLU A 41 9.04 17.49 -36.39
C GLU A 41 8.11 16.39 -35.84
N MET A 42 8.67 15.35 -35.22
CA MET A 42 7.90 14.19 -34.78
C MET A 42 7.33 14.34 -33.37
N HIS A 43 7.92 15.20 -32.55
CA HIS A 43 7.60 15.31 -31.11
C HIS A 43 7.01 16.68 -30.70
N GLY A 44 6.63 17.54 -31.66
CA GLY A 44 5.89 18.76 -31.37
C GLY A 44 6.60 19.77 -30.47
N ALA A 45 7.91 19.93 -30.64
CA ALA A 45 8.76 20.84 -29.84
C ALA A 45 8.88 20.52 -28.33
N MET A 46 8.63 19.28 -27.91
CA MET A 46 9.09 18.80 -26.58
C MET A 46 10.59 19.05 -26.39
N ASP A 47 10.97 19.56 -25.22
CA ASP A 47 12.37 19.75 -24.82
C ASP A 47 12.96 18.48 -24.17
N ASP A 48 14.25 18.51 -23.86
CA ASP A 48 14.97 17.38 -23.24
C ASP A 48 14.33 16.95 -21.90
N THR A 49 13.75 17.90 -21.14
CA THR A 49 13.12 17.61 -19.86
C THR A 49 11.80 16.88 -20.07
N ALA A 50 10.96 17.34 -21.00
CA ALA A 50 9.71 16.69 -21.36
C ALA A 50 9.94 15.29 -21.94
N LEU A 51 10.96 15.10 -22.79
CA LEU A 51 11.30 13.79 -23.36
C LEU A 51 11.82 12.81 -22.30
N ARG A 52 12.59 13.28 -21.31
CA ARG A 52 13.01 12.45 -20.16
C ARG A 52 11.81 12.04 -19.31
N LEU A 53 10.94 12.99 -18.96
CA LEU A 53 9.73 12.72 -18.21
C LEU A 53 8.84 11.71 -18.94
N LEU A 54 8.64 11.89 -20.26
CA LEU A 54 7.89 10.94 -21.09
C LEU A 54 8.50 9.54 -21.01
N SER A 55 9.82 9.41 -21.16
CA SER A 55 10.51 8.11 -21.11
C SER A 55 10.36 7.42 -19.76
N GLU A 56 10.54 8.15 -18.66
CA GLU A 56 10.37 7.64 -17.30
C GLU A 56 8.93 7.20 -17.03
N ARG A 57 7.95 8.03 -17.43
CA ARG A 57 6.52 7.72 -17.28
C ARG A 57 6.09 6.54 -18.15
N LEU A 58 6.59 6.45 -19.38
CA LEU A 58 6.33 5.32 -20.28
C LEU A 58 6.77 4.00 -19.65
N ILE A 59 7.99 3.96 -19.09
CA ILE A 59 8.52 2.79 -18.40
C ILE A 59 7.63 2.42 -17.21
N TYR A 60 7.27 3.40 -16.37
CA TYR A 60 6.38 3.15 -15.24
C TYR A 60 5.02 2.59 -15.67
N LEU A 61 4.37 3.18 -16.68
CA LEU A 61 3.05 2.77 -17.14
C LEU A 61 3.07 1.36 -17.75
N ARG A 62 4.13 1.02 -18.48
CA ARG A 62 4.34 -0.35 -18.98
C ARG A 62 4.54 -1.35 -17.85
N ASN A 63 5.32 -1.00 -16.83
CA ASN A 63 5.51 -1.85 -15.66
C ASN A 63 4.20 -2.04 -14.89
N LEU A 64 3.37 -0.99 -14.79
CA LEU A 64 2.05 -1.06 -14.19
C LEU A 64 1.14 -2.03 -14.96
N GLU A 65 1.08 -1.91 -16.29
CA GLU A 65 0.27 -2.80 -17.13
C GLU A 65 0.74 -4.26 -17.06
N ALA A 66 2.05 -4.49 -17.13
CA ALA A 66 2.64 -5.81 -16.95
C ALA A 66 2.30 -6.41 -15.58
N ARG A 67 2.36 -5.59 -14.52
CA ARG A 67 2.04 -6.04 -13.16
C ARG A 67 0.55 -6.34 -12.98
N ARG A 68 -0.35 -5.52 -13.54
CA ARG A 68 -1.80 -5.81 -13.56
C ARG A 68 -2.07 -7.17 -14.19
N GLU A 69 -1.43 -7.46 -15.32
CA GLU A 69 -1.62 -8.73 -16.02
C GLU A 69 -1.06 -9.92 -15.24
N GLU A 70 0.12 -9.79 -14.66
CA GLU A 70 0.71 -10.82 -13.79
C GLU A 70 -0.21 -11.15 -12.61
N VAL A 71 -0.70 -10.12 -11.90
CA VAL A 71 -1.63 -10.28 -10.77
C VAL A 71 -2.93 -10.92 -11.22
N ARG A 72 -3.51 -10.48 -12.34
CA ARG A 72 -4.74 -11.07 -12.90
C ARG A 72 -4.56 -12.55 -13.17
N ARG A 73 -3.45 -12.96 -13.80
CA ARG A 73 -3.12 -14.37 -14.05
C ARG A 73 -2.92 -15.16 -12.76
N ALA A 74 -2.21 -14.60 -11.79
CA ALA A 74 -1.94 -15.25 -10.52
C ALA A 74 -3.22 -15.52 -9.72
N ILE A 75 -4.19 -14.59 -9.75
CA ILE A 75 -5.48 -14.76 -9.07
C ILE A 75 -6.40 -15.71 -9.87
N ALA A 76 -6.38 -15.63 -11.21
CA ALA A 76 -7.11 -16.54 -12.07
C ALA A 76 -6.65 -17.99 -11.89
N GLY A 77 -5.35 -18.23 -11.74
CA GLY A 77 -4.79 -19.56 -11.46
C GLY A 77 -5.18 -20.14 -10.09
N GLN A 78 -5.83 -19.35 -9.22
CA GLN A 78 -6.40 -19.81 -7.95
C GLN A 78 -7.94 -19.95 -8.00
N ASP A 79 -8.55 -19.79 -9.18
CA ASP A 79 -10.00 -19.77 -9.38
C ASP A 79 -10.75 -18.73 -8.52
N LYS A 80 -10.05 -17.64 -8.13
CA LYS A 80 -10.59 -16.57 -7.27
C LYS A 80 -10.84 -15.26 -8.01
N LEU A 81 -10.57 -15.20 -9.31
CA LEU A 81 -10.74 -13.99 -10.10
C LEU A 81 -12.23 -13.79 -10.47
N THR A 82 -12.88 -12.84 -9.81
CA THR A 82 -14.24 -12.41 -10.17
C THR A 82 -14.21 -11.29 -11.20
N ASP A 83 -15.31 -11.09 -11.93
CA ASP A 83 -15.44 -9.97 -12.88
C ASP A 83 -15.25 -8.61 -12.21
N ALA A 84 -15.79 -8.47 -10.99
CA ALA A 84 -15.62 -7.26 -10.18
C ALA A 84 -14.15 -7.01 -9.82
N LEU A 85 -13.42 -8.04 -9.39
CA LEU A 85 -12.00 -7.93 -9.06
C LEU A 85 -11.14 -7.67 -10.31
N SER A 86 -11.45 -8.32 -11.42
CA SER A 86 -10.80 -8.09 -12.72
C SER A 86 -10.96 -6.64 -13.15
N ALA A 87 -12.16 -6.07 -13.01
CA ALA A 87 -12.43 -4.66 -13.28
C ALA A 87 -11.66 -3.71 -12.34
N GLN A 88 -11.57 -4.04 -11.05
CA GLN A 88 -10.78 -3.26 -10.08
C GLN A 88 -9.27 -3.27 -10.42
N ILE A 89 -8.71 -4.42 -10.78
CA ILE A 89 -7.30 -4.54 -11.18
C ILE A 89 -7.04 -3.73 -12.45
N ALA A 90 -7.93 -3.79 -13.44
CA ALA A 90 -7.82 -3.01 -14.67
C ALA A 90 -7.87 -1.49 -14.38
N ALA A 91 -8.70 -1.07 -13.43
CA ALA A 91 -8.86 0.34 -13.05
C ALA A 91 -7.76 0.88 -12.11
N ALA A 92 -6.92 0.04 -11.51
CA ALA A 92 -5.93 0.45 -10.51
C ALA A 92 -4.82 1.32 -11.12
N CYS A 93 -4.78 2.62 -10.82
CA CYS A 93 -3.90 3.61 -11.46
C CYS A 93 -2.45 3.58 -10.96
N THR A 94 -2.16 2.88 -9.87
CA THR A 94 -0.82 2.81 -9.29
C THR A 94 -0.38 1.39 -8.98
N LEU A 95 0.94 1.15 -8.94
CA LEU A 95 1.49 -0.15 -8.53
C LEU A 95 1.05 -0.52 -7.10
N ALA A 96 0.95 0.47 -6.22
CA ALA A 96 0.49 0.26 -4.84
C ALA A 96 -0.95 -0.28 -4.81
N GLU A 97 -1.86 0.27 -5.62
CA GLU A 97 -3.24 -0.22 -5.70
C GLU A 97 -3.33 -1.63 -6.27
N VAL A 98 -2.51 -1.95 -7.29
CA VAL A 98 -2.42 -3.31 -7.83
C VAL A 98 -1.92 -4.29 -6.77
N GLU A 99 -0.88 -3.92 -6.01
CA GLU A 99 -0.39 -4.75 -4.91
C GLU A 99 -1.43 -4.90 -3.80
N ASP A 100 -2.17 -3.85 -3.46
CA ASP A 100 -3.23 -3.88 -2.44
C ASP A 100 -4.32 -4.90 -2.81
N LEU A 101 -4.76 -4.90 -4.08
CA LEU A 101 -5.72 -5.89 -4.59
C LEU A 101 -5.16 -7.32 -4.60
N TYR A 102 -3.84 -7.47 -4.80
CA TYR A 102 -3.20 -8.77 -4.86
C TYR A 102 -2.91 -9.39 -3.48
N ARG A 103 -2.76 -8.56 -2.43
CA ARG A 103 -2.36 -8.99 -1.07
C ARG A 103 -3.11 -10.21 -0.52
N PRO A 104 -4.45 -10.30 -0.61
CA PRO A 104 -5.20 -11.46 -0.10
C PRO A 104 -4.87 -12.79 -0.81
N TYR A 105 -4.35 -12.72 -2.03
CA TYR A 105 -4.09 -13.88 -2.91
C TYR A 105 -2.61 -14.24 -3.00
N LYS A 106 -1.73 -13.39 -2.45
CA LYS A 106 -0.29 -13.61 -2.47
C LYS A 106 0.07 -14.76 -1.53
N GLN A 107 0.90 -15.68 -2.00
CA GLN A 107 1.44 -16.73 -1.13
C GLN A 107 2.28 -16.08 -0.02
N LYS A 108 1.86 -16.28 1.24
CA LYS A 108 2.51 -15.67 2.40
C LYS A 108 3.52 -16.63 3.02
N ARG A 109 4.60 -16.05 3.56
CA ARG A 109 5.47 -16.76 4.51
C ARG A 109 4.65 -17.15 5.74
N ARG A 110 5.12 -18.13 6.52
CA ARG A 110 4.44 -18.61 7.74
C ARG A 110 4.25 -17.45 8.74
N THR A 111 3.06 -16.84 8.75
CA THR A 111 2.65 -15.76 9.67
C THR A 111 1.86 -16.32 10.84
N ARG A 112 1.57 -15.50 11.85
CA ARG A 112 0.68 -15.89 12.95
C ARG A 112 -0.72 -16.28 12.44
N ALA A 113 -1.24 -15.52 11.49
CA ALA A 113 -2.51 -15.81 10.84
C ALA A 113 -2.45 -17.11 10.02
N THR A 114 -1.39 -17.38 9.24
CA THR A 114 -1.30 -18.66 8.52
C THR A 114 -1.20 -19.84 9.48
N MET A 115 -0.45 -19.71 10.57
CA MET A 115 -0.41 -20.75 11.62
C MET A 115 -1.78 -20.96 12.26
N ALA A 116 -2.54 -19.89 12.53
CA ALA A 116 -3.91 -20.01 13.04
C ALA A 116 -4.86 -20.67 12.02
N ARG A 117 -4.71 -20.40 10.72
CA ARG A 117 -5.46 -21.10 9.65
C ARG A 117 -5.08 -22.58 9.56
N GLU A 118 -3.79 -22.91 9.67
CA GLU A 118 -3.30 -24.31 9.75
C GLU A 118 -3.92 -25.07 10.94
N LYS A 119 -4.19 -24.36 12.05
CA LYS A 119 -4.89 -24.91 13.22
C LYS A 119 -6.42 -25.02 13.05
N GLY A 120 -6.98 -24.57 11.93
CA GLY A 120 -8.42 -24.63 11.65
C GLY A 120 -9.25 -23.49 12.25
N LEU A 121 -8.62 -22.37 12.64
CA LEU A 121 -9.32 -21.23 13.27
C LEU A 121 -9.91 -20.22 12.28
N GLU A 122 -9.76 -20.46 10.97
CA GLU A 122 -10.30 -19.57 9.93
C GLU A 122 -11.83 -19.41 9.99
N PRO A 123 -12.64 -20.47 10.17
CA PRO A 123 -14.09 -20.30 10.26
C PRO A 123 -14.52 -19.49 11.49
N LEU A 124 -13.80 -19.64 12.62
CA LEU A 124 -14.03 -18.82 13.82
C LEU A 124 -13.75 -17.33 13.53
N ALA A 125 -12.62 -17.04 12.89
CA ALA A 125 -12.25 -15.67 12.53
C ALA A 125 -13.25 -15.03 11.56
N LEU A 126 -13.71 -15.78 10.54
CA LEU A 126 -14.71 -15.31 9.58
C LEU A 126 -16.07 -15.05 10.23
N ALA A 127 -16.50 -15.93 11.13
CA ALA A 127 -17.75 -15.76 11.88
C ALA A 127 -17.68 -14.52 12.79
N LEU A 128 -16.58 -14.35 13.52
CA LEU A 128 -16.34 -13.18 14.37
C LEU A 128 -16.27 -11.89 13.57
N LEU A 129 -15.56 -11.87 12.44
CA LEU A 129 -15.46 -10.70 11.56
C LEU A 129 -16.81 -10.34 10.92
N GLY A 130 -17.60 -11.36 10.57
CA GLY A 130 -18.96 -11.22 10.04
C GLY A 130 -19.91 -10.49 10.98
N GLN A 131 -19.70 -10.62 12.31
CA GLN A 131 -20.44 -9.90 13.36
C GLN A 131 -21.97 -9.98 13.19
N ASP A 132 -22.49 -11.19 12.91
CA ASP A 132 -23.94 -11.40 12.91
C ASP A 132 -24.51 -11.03 14.29
N ARG A 133 -25.72 -10.44 14.32
CA ARG A 133 -26.42 -10.11 15.57
C ARG A 133 -26.87 -11.35 16.33
N ALA A 134 -27.12 -12.45 15.63
CA ALA A 134 -27.49 -13.73 16.22
C ALA A 134 -26.27 -14.50 16.78
N LEU A 135 -25.04 -14.00 16.56
CA LEU A 135 -23.83 -14.67 17.01
C LEU A 135 -23.82 -14.80 18.54
N PRO A 136 -23.40 -15.96 19.09
CA PRO A 136 -23.07 -16.09 20.51
C PRO A 136 -21.92 -15.16 20.92
N GLU A 137 -21.65 -15.10 22.23
CA GLU A 137 -20.43 -14.45 22.73
C GLU A 137 -19.18 -15.12 22.13
N PRO A 138 -18.11 -14.36 21.79
CA PRO A 138 -16.90 -14.90 21.17
C PRO A 138 -16.30 -16.10 21.91
N ALA A 139 -16.30 -16.08 23.24
CA ALA A 139 -15.80 -17.17 24.07
C ALA A 139 -16.59 -18.48 23.85
N VAL A 140 -17.92 -18.40 23.80
CA VAL A 140 -18.80 -19.55 23.56
C VAL A 140 -18.59 -20.12 22.16
N LEU A 141 -18.43 -19.24 21.17
CA LEU A 141 -18.16 -19.68 19.80
C LEU A 141 -16.81 -20.40 19.69
N ALA A 142 -15.80 -19.92 20.42
CA ALA A 142 -14.44 -20.47 20.41
C ALA A 142 -14.32 -21.86 21.04
N GLU A 143 -15.23 -22.26 21.94
CA GLU A 143 -15.27 -23.62 22.51
C GLU A 143 -15.38 -24.70 21.43
N GLY A 144 -16.09 -24.41 20.33
CA GLY A 144 -16.24 -25.34 19.20
C GLY A 144 -14.97 -25.55 18.37
N TYR A 145 -13.89 -24.81 18.66
CA TYR A 145 -12.63 -24.82 17.91
C TYR A 145 -11.44 -25.29 18.76
N LEU A 146 -11.68 -25.79 19.97
CA LEU A 146 -10.64 -26.35 20.82
C LEU A 146 -10.12 -27.66 20.22
N ASP A 147 -8.81 -27.74 20.04
CA ASP A 147 -8.12 -28.88 19.47
C ASP A 147 -6.69 -28.90 20.02
N ALA A 148 -6.48 -29.66 21.09
CA ALA A 148 -5.18 -29.76 21.75
C ALA A 148 -4.10 -30.36 20.82
N GLU A 149 -4.47 -31.25 19.88
CA GLU A 149 -3.54 -31.84 18.93
C GLU A 149 -3.02 -30.81 17.92
N LYS A 150 -3.87 -29.83 17.56
CA LYS A 150 -3.48 -28.68 16.74
C LYS A 150 -2.88 -27.53 17.58
N GLY A 151 -2.70 -27.71 18.88
CA GLY A 151 -2.15 -26.68 19.77
C GLY A 151 -3.11 -25.50 20.01
N VAL A 152 -4.41 -25.78 20.11
CA VAL A 152 -5.47 -24.89 20.57
C VAL A 152 -6.09 -25.51 21.82
N ALA A 153 -5.43 -25.35 22.96
CA ALA A 153 -5.82 -26.05 24.19
C ALA A 153 -6.88 -25.28 24.99
N THR A 154 -6.97 -23.97 24.78
CA THR A 154 -7.82 -23.06 25.55
C THR A 154 -8.66 -22.16 24.65
N VAL A 155 -9.73 -21.59 25.21
CA VAL A 155 -10.58 -20.61 24.51
C VAL A 155 -9.74 -19.39 24.12
N GLU A 156 -8.80 -19.00 24.98
CA GLU A 156 -7.85 -17.93 24.76
C GLU A 156 -6.94 -18.21 23.55
N ASP A 157 -6.46 -19.45 23.37
CA ASP A 157 -5.66 -19.83 22.20
C ASP A 157 -6.47 -19.70 20.90
N ALA A 158 -7.73 -20.13 20.92
CA ALA A 158 -8.63 -20.05 19.76
C ALA A 158 -8.93 -18.59 19.40
N LEU A 159 -9.25 -17.75 20.39
CA LEU A 159 -9.49 -16.33 20.20
C LEU A 159 -8.23 -15.58 19.77
N ALA A 160 -7.06 -15.89 20.32
CA ALA A 160 -5.80 -15.28 19.88
C ALA A 160 -5.51 -15.60 18.41
N GLY A 161 -5.67 -16.86 18.00
CA GLY A 161 -5.51 -17.25 16.60
C GLY A 161 -6.55 -16.60 15.68
N ALA A 162 -7.81 -16.50 16.10
CA ALA A 162 -8.83 -15.77 15.35
C ALA A 162 -8.51 -14.28 15.22
N SER A 163 -8.00 -13.66 16.29
CA SER A 163 -7.56 -12.26 16.30
C SER A 163 -6.41 -12.03 15.32
N ASP A 164 -5.42 -12.93 15.26
CA ASP A 164 -4.32 -12.83 14.30
C ASP A 164 -4.81 -12.92 12.84
N ILE A 165 -5.80 -13.79 12.56
CA ILE A 165 -6.42 -13.88 11.23
C ILE A 165 -7.16 -12.59 10.89
N ILE A 166 -7.95 -12.05 11.82
CA ILE A 166 -8.68 -10.78 11.63
C ILE A 166 -7.70 -9.62 11.40
N ALA A 167 -6.65 -9.50 12.21
CA ALA A 167 -5.62 -8.47 12.08
C ALA A 167 -4.98 -8.50 10.68
N GLU A 168 -4.67 -9.69 10.16
CA GLU A 168 -4.12 -9.85 8.81
C GLU A 168 -5.15 -9.50 7.72
N THR A 169 -6.40 -9.96 7.85
CA THR A 169 -7.48 -9.64 6.90
C THR A 169 -7.76 -8.14 6.84
N VAL A 170 -7.78 -7.45 7.99
CA VAL A 170 -7.93 -5.99 8.06
C VAL A 170 -6.74 -5.29 7.40
N SER A 171 -5.52 -5.76 7.67
CA SER A 171 -4.28 -5.19 7.09
C SER A 171 -4.22 -5.32 5.56
N ASP A 172 -4.84 -6.35 5.00
CA ASP A 172 -4.84 -6.61 3.56
C ASP A 172 -6.03 -6.01 2.82
N SER A 173 -6.97 -5.35 3.52
CA SER A 173 -8.08 -4.67 2.87
C SER A 173 -7.60 -3.52 2.00
N ALA A 174 -7.77 -3.66 0.68
CA ALA A 174 -7.40 -2.65 -0.30
C ALA A 174 -8.13 -1.32 -0.07
N GLU A 175 -9.39 -1.36 0.35
CA GLU A 175 -10.20 -0.18 0.65
C GLU A 175 -9.65 0.58 1.88
N LEU A 176 -9.35 -0.14 2.97
CA LEU A 176 -8.76 0.47 4.16
C LEU A 176 -7.40 1.08 3.84
N ARG A 177 -6.53 0.34 3.13
CA ARG A 177 -5.21 0.84 2.70
C ARG A 177 -5.32 2.11 1.86
N ARG A 178 -6.23 2.15 0.88
CA ARG A 178 -6.49 3.35 0.07
C ARG A 178 -6.91 4.53 0.96
N SER A 179 -7.87 4.33 1.85
CA SER A 179 -8.39 5.39 2.72
C SER A 179 -7.33 5.94 3.68
N LEU A 180 -6.51 5.06 4.26
CA LEU A 180 -5.47 5.41 5.22
C LEU A 180 -4.25 6.02 4.54
N ARG A 181 -3.90 5.59 3.33
CA ARG A 181 -2.89 6.25 2.49
C ARG A 181 -3.30 7.69 2.18
N ALA A 182 -4.56 7.93 1.82
CA ALA A 182 -5.08 9.27 1.58
C ALA A 182 -5.03 10.14 2.86
N LEU A 183 -5.39 9.57 4.01
CA LEU A 183 -5.29 10.25 5.30
C LEU A 183 -3.85 10.63 5.63
N MET A 184 -2.91 9.71 5.44
CA MET A 184 -1.48 9.94 5.67
C MET A 184 -0.93 10.98 4.70
N MET A 185 -1.27 10.96 3.40
CA MET A 185 -0.79 11.99 2.47
C MET A 185 -1.35 13.37 2.79
N LYS A 186 -2.56 13.46 3.33
CA LYS A 186 -3.18 14.75 3.68
C LYS A 186 -2.71 15.32 5.01
N GLY A 187 -2.51 14.48 6.02
CA GLY A 187 -2.26 14.89 7.41
C GLY A 187 -1.04 14.27 8.08
N GLY A 188 -0.30 13.41 7.38
CA GLY A 188 0.92 12.81 7.88
C GLY A 188 2.05 13.83 8.03
N VAL A 189 3.00 13.50 8.90
CA VAL A 189 4.05 14.41 9.30
C VAL A 189 5.41 13.71 9.17
N LEU A 190 6.31 14.32 8.40
CA LEU A 190 7.70 13.89 8.34
C LEU A 190 8.40 14.31 9.62
N ARG A 191 9.01 13.34 10.31
CA ARG A 191 9.82 13.57 11.50
C ARG A 191 11.24 13.10 11.27
N SER A 192 12.20 13.91 11.70
CA SER A 192 13.62 13.57 11.69
C SER A 192 14.23 13.84 13.06
N ALA A 193 15.03 12.89 13.53
CA ALA A 193 15.74 12.95 14.79
C ALA A 193 17.23 12.64 14.61
N ALA A 194 18.09 13.21 15.47
CA ALA A 194 19.51 12.88 15.49
C ALA A 194 19.72 11.38 15.81
N ALA A 195 20.57 10.72 15.03
CA ALA A 195 20.97 9.33 15.26
C ALA A 195 22.24 9.22 16.14
N LYS A 196 23.01 10.30 16.23
CA LYS A 196 24.27 10.42 16.97
C LYS A 196 24.25 11.70 17.80
N GLU A 197 25.06 11.74 18.86
CA GLU A 197 25.21 12.93 19.73
C GLU A 197 26.22 13.96 19.19
N GLU A 198 26.94 13.61 18.13
CA GLU A 198 27.89 14.49 17.45
C GLU A 198 27.18 15.53 16.58
N ASP A 199 27.69 16.76 16.57
CA ASP A 199 27.15 17.82 15.73
C ASP A 199 27.57 17.63 14.25
N SER A 200 26.68 17.98 13.34
CA SER A 200 26.90 17.81 11.90
C SER A 200 26.20 18.90 11.10
N VAL A 201 26.42 18.90 9.78
CA VAL A 201 25.72 19.79 8.84
C VAL A 201 24.20 19.59 8.82
N TYR A 202 23.70 18.54 9.49
CA TYR A 202 22.28 18.18 9.59
C TYR A 202 21.61 18.68 10.87
N SER A 203 22.25 19.54 11.66
CA SER A 203 21.72 20.04 12.94
C SER A 203 20.32 20.66 12.85
N LEU A 204 20.00 21.33 11.73
CA LEU A 204 18.66 21.85 11.43
C LEU A 204 17.57 20.77 11.35
N TYR A 205 17.96 19.51 11.16
CA TYR A 205 17.07 18.36 10.99
C TYR A 205 17.06 17.41 12.18
N TYR A 206 17.71 17.75 13.30
CA TYR A 206 17.76 16.92 14.50
C TYR A 206 16.45 16.89 15.31
N ALA A 207 15.59 17.89 15.13
CA ALA A 207 14.25 17.95 15.71
C ALA A 207 13.26 18.53 14.68
N PHE A 208 13.32 18.00 13.46
CA PHE A 208 12.53 18.51 12.36
C PHE A 208 11.19 17.78 12.25
N GLU A 209 10.13 18.56 12.19
CA GLU A 209 8.76 18.08 12.03
C GLU A 209 8.02 18.95 11.02
N GLN A 210 7.50 18.36 9.95
CA GLN A 210 6.77 19.11 8.93
C GLN A 210 5.68 18.26 8.26
N PRO A 211 4.45 18.80 8.06
CA PRO A 211 3.40 18.08 7.35
C PRO A 211 3.86 17.68 5.94
N LEU A 212 3.56 16.45 5.53
CA LEU A 212 3.98 15.89 4.24
C LEU A 212 3.69 16.80 3.04
N PRO A 213 2.49 17.42 2.90
CA PRO A 213 2.21 18.32 1.78
C PRO A 213 3.06 19.59 1.73
N ARG A 214 3.70 19.94 2.86
CA ARG A 214 4.49 21.16 2.97
C ARG A 214 5.99 20.91 2.81
N VAL A 215 6.46 19.66 2.88
CA VAL A 215 7.90 19.36 2.80
C VAL A 215 8.43 19.74 1.42
N GLN A 216 9.48 20.55 1.36
CA GLN A 216 10.07 21.02 0.12
C GLN A 216 11.13 20.05 -0.40
N GLY A 217 11.32 19.99 -1.72
CA GLY A 217 12.26 19.04 -2.34
C GLY A 217 13.68 19.12 -1.80
N HIS A 218 14.20 20.31 -1.50
CA HIS A 218 15.53 20.45 -0.90
C HIS A 218 15.62 19.91 0.54
N GLN A 219 14.53 20.00 1.31
CA GLN A 219 14.46 19.43 2.67
C GLN A 219 14.44 17.91 2.60
N VAL A 220 13.68 17.34 1.66
CA VAL A 220 13.66 15.91 1.38
C VAL A 220 15.07 15.41 1.05
N LEU A 221 15.79 16.08 0.15
CA LEU A 221 17.16 15.72 -0.22
C LEU A 221 18.12 15.78 0.98
N ALA A 222 18.02 16.81 1.81
CA ALA A 222 18.87 16.96 2.99
C ALA A 222 18.62 15.86 4.04
N VAL A 223 17.34 15.59 4.33
CA VAL A 223 16.91 14.57 5.29
C VAL A 223 17.32 13.18 4.82
N ASN A 224 17.09 12.83 3.54
CA ASN A 224 17.49 11.54 2.99
C ASN A 224 19.01 11.36 2.96
N ARG A 225 19.77 12.43 2.71
CA ARG A 225 21.23 12.38 2.76
C ARG A 225 21.72 12.14 4.19
N GLY A 226 21.19 12.89 5.16
CA GLY A 226 21.52 12.71 6.57
C GLY A 226 21.16 11.31 7.09
N GLU A 227 20.05 10.73 6.63
CA GLU A 227 19.68 9.34 6.93
C GLU A 227 20.68 8.35 6.33
N LYS A 228 21.02 8.50 5.04
CA LYS A 228 21.98 7.63 4.34
C LYS A 228 23.38 7.67 4.96
N GLU A 229 23.80 8.82 5.46
CA GLU A 229 25.08 9.02 6.16
C GLU A 229 25.03 8.63 7.65
N GLY A 230 23.85 8.23 8.15
CA GLY A 230 23.65 7.75 9.52
C GLY A 230 23.63 8.84 10.58
N TRP A 231 23.36 10.09 10.19
CA TRP A 231 23.19 11.23 11.10
C TRP A 231 21.76 11.43 11.55
N LEU A 232 20.79 11.01 10.74
CA LEU A 232 19.36 11.17 11.01
C LEU A 232 18.62 9.83 11.04
N LYS A 233 17.57 9.76 11.85
CA LYS A 233 16.51 8.75 11.74
C LYS A 233 15.25 9.44 11.26
N VAL A 234 14.63 8.91 10.22
CA VAL A 234 13.49 9.56 9.55
C VAL A 234 12.28 8.64 9.59
N SER A 235 11.15 9.20 10.00
CA SER A 235 9.88 8.49 10.14
C SER A 235 8.73 9.33 9.58
N VAL A 236 7.63 8.68 9.22
CA VAL A 236 6.38 9.37 8.88
C VAL A 236 5.35 9.03 9.94
N ALA A 237 4.96 10.04 10.72
CA ALA A 237 3.88 9.91 11.67
C ALA A 237 2.52 10.12 10.99
N ALA A 238 1.51 9.39 11.44
CA ALA A 238 0.10 9.62 11.09
C ALA A 238 -0.71 9.91 12.36
N ASP A 239 -1.83 10.59 12.20
CA ASP A 239 -2.83 10.72 13.27
C ASP A 239 -3.46 9.35 13.52
N ARG A 240 -3.02 8.69 14.61
CA ARG A 240 -3.47 7.35 14.97
C ARG A 240 -4.96 7.31 15.26
N ASP A 241 -5.52 8.30 15.94
CA ASP A 241 -6.94 8.29 16.31
C ASP A 241 -7.83 8.45 15.09
N ALA A 242 -7.45 9.35 14.17
CA ALA A 242 -8.16 9.51 12.90
C ALA A 242 -8.06 8.23 12.03
N ALA A 243 -6.91 7.57 12.03
CA ALA A 243 -6.69 6.32 11.31
C ALA A 243 -7.51 5.16 11.90
N LEU A 244 -7.47 4.97 13.23
CA LEU A 244 -8.28 3.94 13.89
C LEU A 244 -9.77 4.17 13.71
N ALA A 245 -10.23 5.43 13.74
CA ALA A 245 -11.61 5.73 13.42
C ALA A 245 -12.00 5.28 12.00
N ALA A 246 -11.09 5.38 11.02
CA ALA A 246 -11.32 4.86 9.67
C ALA A 246 -11.32 3.32 9.63
N VAL A 247 -10.41 2.68 10.36
CA VAL A 247 -10.37 1.21 10.50
C VAL A 247 -11.68 0.71 11.10
N TRP A 248 -12.11 1.25 12.24
CA TRP A 248 -13.34 0.81 12.91
C TRP A 248 -14.59 1.03 12.07
N ARG A 249 -14.68 2.14 11.32
CA ARG A 249 -15.79 2.37 10.39
C ARG A 249 -15.87 1.30 9.29
N GLY A 250 -14.73 0.78 8.85
CA GLY A 250 -14.67 -0.26 7.82
C GLY A 250 -14.84 -1.68 8.36
N THR A 251 -14.66 -1.91 9.67
CA THR A 251 -14.58 -3.27 10.23
C THR A 251 -15.60 -3.57 11.32
N VAL A 252 -15.97 -2.61 12.17
CA VAL A 252 -16.80 -2.86 13.36
C VAL A 252 -18.27 -2.62 13.07
N LYS A 253 -19.13 -3.60 13.41
CA LYS A 253 -20.59 -3.47 13.32
C LYS A 253 -21.16 -3.23 14.71
N PRO A 254 -21.69 -2.04 15.03
CA PRO A 254 -22.21 -1.75 16.36
C PRO A 254 -23.36 -2.68 16.77
N GLY A 255 -23.36 -3.11 18.04
CA GLY A 255 -24.41 -3.93 18.63
C GLY A 255 -24.25 -5.45 18.41
N SER A 256 -23.13 -5.91 17.84
CA SER A 256 -22.78 -7.33 17.82
C SER A 256 -22.04 -7.70 19.12
N ARG A 257 -22.19 -8.95 19.58
CA ARG A 257 -21.40 -9.47 20.70
C ARG A 257 -19.91 -9.61 20.37
N ALA A 258 -19.56 -9.68 19.08
CA ALA A 258 -18.18 -9.74 18.62
C ALA A 258 -17.55 -8.35 18.36
N SER A 259 -18.30 -7.24 18.50
CA SER A 259 -17.84 -5.91 18.11
C SER A 259 -16.55 -5.49 18.81
N ASP A 260 -16.45 -5.69 20.12
CA ASP A 260 -15.27 -5.27 20.90
C ASP A 260 -14.06 -6.16 20.59
N PHE A 261 -14.28 -7.46 20.35
CA PHE A 261 -13.23 -8.38 19.92
C PHE A 261 -12.68 -7.99 18.54
N VAL A 262 -13.55 -7.72 17.56
CA VAL A 262 -13.15 -7.29 16.21
C VAL A 262 -12.47 -5.93 16.27
N ARG A 263 -12.94 -5.01 17.13
CA ARG A 263 -12.31 -3.70 17.33
C ARG A 263 -10.85 -3.87 17.77
N ALA A 264 -10.61 -4.65 18.82
CA ALA A 264 -9.26 -4.89 19.34
C ALA A 264 -8.35 -5.59 18.32
N ALA A 265 -8.86 -6.61 17.61
CA ALA A 265 -8.10 -7.30 16.57
C ALA A 265 -7.76 -6.37 15.39
N ALA A 266 -8.67 -5.46 15.01
CA ALA A 266 -8.44 -4.48 13.95
C ALA A 266 -7.42 -3.41 14.37
N GLU A 267 -7.40 -3.01 15.65
CA GLU A 267 -6.36 -2.12 16.20
C GLU A 267 -4.97 -2.75 16.16
N ASP A 268 -4.84 -4.01 16.59
CA ASP A 268 -3.56 -4.75 16.46
C ASP A 268 -3.14 -4.86 14.99
N GLY A 269 -4.07 -5.18 14.08
CA GLY A 269 -3.81 -5.21 12.64
C GLY A 269 -3.33 -3.87 12.09
N TYR A 270 -3.89 -2.76 12.60
CA TYR A 270 -3.43 -1.42 12.26
C TYR A 270 -2.00 -1.17 12.74
N ASP A 271 -1.74 -1.30 14.04
CA ASP A 271 -0.46 -0.92 14.65
C ASP A 271 0.70 -1.81 14.16
N ARG A 272 0.46 -3.12 14.06
CA ARG A 272 1.52 -4.11 13.79
C ARG A 272 1.81 -4.32 12.32
N LEU A 273 0.80 -4.22 11.45
CA LEU A 273 0.91 -4.66 10.04
C LEU A 273 0.67 -3.51 9.07
N LEU A 274 -0.43 -2.78 9.24
CA LEU A 274 -0.88 -1.82 8.25
C LEU A 274 -0.10 -0.49 8.36
N PHE A 275 0.04 0.09 9.55
CA PHE A 275 0.77 1.34 9.75
C PHE A 275 2.26 1.23 9.34
N PRO A 276 3.04 0.21 9.75
CA PRO A 276 4.43 0.07 9.30
C PRO A 276 4.59 -0.14 7.78
N SER A 277 3.56 -0.67 7.11
CA SER A 277 3.55 -0.71 5.65
C SER A 277 3.26 0.65 5.04
N LEU A 278 2.26 1.37 5.56
CA LEU A 278 1.91 2.70 5.08
C LEU A 278 3.02 3.70 5.32
N GLU A 279 3.67 3.67 6.47
CA GLU A 279 4.82 4.53 6.76
C GLU A 279 5.93 4.37 5.71
N ARG A 280 6.26 3.12 5.35
CA ARG A 280 7.23 2.83 4.28
C ARG A 280 6.77 3.35 2.92
N GLU A 281 5.49 3.20 2.58
CA GLU A 281 4.92 3.77 1.37
C GLU A 281 5.03 5.31 1.38
N GLY A 282 4.72 5.96 2.51
CA GLY A 282 4.84 7.40 2.69
C GLY A 282 6.28 7.90 2.61
N ARG A 283 7.24 7.16 3.17
CA ARG A 283 8.68 7.43 2.99
C ARG A 283 9.11 7.29 1.54
N GLY A 284 8.61 6.28 0.82
CA GLY A 284 8.93 6.05 -0.58
C GLY A 284 8.49 7.16 -1.54
N VAL A 285 7.45 7.94 -1.19
CA VAL A 285 7.06 9.15 -1.95
C VAL A 285 8.07 10.29 -1.76
N LEU A 286 8.84 10.26 -0.67
CA LEU A 286 9.85 11.26 -0.33
C LEU A 286 11.26 10.80 -0.69
N THR A 287 11.46 9.89 -1.63
CA THR A 287 12.78 9.40 -2.05
C THR A 287 12.88 9.37 -3.55
#